data_AF-A0A4V1SDS7-F1
#
_entry.id   AF-A0A4V1SDS7-F1
#
_cell.length_a   1.000
_cell.length_b   1.000
_cell.length_c   1.000
_cell.angle_alpha   90.00
_cell.angle_beta   90.00
_cell.angle_gamma   90.00
#
_symmetry.space_group_name_H-M   'P 1'
#
loop_
_entity.id
_entity.type
_entity.pdbx_description
1 polymer ?
#
loop_
_entity_poly.entity_id
_entity_poly.type
_entity_poly.pdbx_seq_one_letter_code
_entity_poly.pdbx_strand_id
1 'polypeptide(L)'
;MFRTICAALAAACLAPAAAYAEPAATPIDAQSHYSGVWLEVGRTPMAITKGCVAGTTTYSLKDSTQVAVVDDCRQGGVTGKRKA
;
A
#
# COMPACT_ATOMS: atom_id res chain seq x y z
N MET A 1 4.57 9.13 -59.45
CA MET A 1 4.01 10.14 -58.53
C MET A 1 3.86 9.51 -57.15
N PHE A 2 4.32 10.19 -56.09
CA PHE A 2 4.17 9.84 -54.66
C PHE A 2 4.93 8.63 -54.11
N ARG A 3 6.26 8.73 -54.10
CA ARG A 3 7.08 8.26 -52.96
C ARG A 3 7.58 9.53 -52.26
N THR A 4 7.67 9.54 -50.94
CA THR A 4 8.21 10.61 -50.06
C THR A 4 7.17 11.40 -49.26
N ILE A 5 6.41 10.75 -48.39
CA ILE A 5 5.88 11.37 -47.16
C ILE A 5 5.92 10.30 -46.05
N CYS A 6 7.06 10.15 -45.36
CA CYS A 6 7.12 9.30 -44.15
C CYS A 6 8.20 9.70 -43.13
N ALA A 7 8.84 10.86 -43.25
CA ALA A 7 10.04 11.15 -42.47
C ALA A 7 9.90 12.24 -41.39
N ALA A 8 8.69 12.70 -41.04
CA ALA A 8 8.54 13.85 -40.14
C ALA A 8 7.94 13.54 -38.75
N LEU A 9 7.48 12.32 -38.46
CA LEU A 9 6.79 12.00 -37.19
C LEU A 9 7.62 11.22 -36.15
N ALA A 10 8.93 11.12 -36.32
CA ALA A 10 9.79 10.34 -35.40
C ALA A 10 10.54 11.20 -34.35
N ALA A 11 10.44 12.53 -34.39
CA ALA A 11 11.31 13.41 -33.59
C ALA A 11 10.72 13.85 -32.21
N ALA A 12 9.47 13.50 -31.88
CA ALA A 12 8.82 13.99 -30.66
C ALA A 12 9.01 13.10 -29.40
N CYS A 13 9.63 11.92 -29.51
CA CYS A 13 9.76 10.96 -28.41
C CYS A 13 11.08 11.06 -27.61
N LEU A 14 11.92 12.06 -27.86
CA LEU A 14 13.24 12.19 -27.23
C LEU A 14 13.34 13.30 -26.18
N ALA A 15 12.22 13.87 -25.72
CA ALA A 15 12.26 14.75 -24.56
C ALA A 15 12.73 13.93 -23.34
N PRO A 16 13.86 14.28 -22.70
CA PRO A 16 14.20 13.65 -21.43
C PRO A 16 13.07 13.97 -20.45
N ALA A 17 12.42 12.93 -19.93
CA ALA A 17 11.59 13.12 -18.74
C ALA A 17 12.51 13.74 -17.68
N ALA A 18 12.17 14.94 -17.19
CA ALA A 18 12.86 15.50 -16.06
C ALA A 18 12.74 14.47 -14.93
N ALA A 19 13.86 13.85 -14.56
CA ALA A 19 13.91 12.98 -13.40
C ALA A 19 13.59 13.88 -12.20
N TYR A 20 12.36 13.80 -11.71
CA TYR A 20 12.04 14.33 -10.39
C TYR A 20 12.95 13.58 -9.41
N ALA A 21 13.89 14.29 -8.80
CA ALA A 21 14.65 13.73 -7.70
C ALA A 21 13.64 13.50 -6.57
N GLU A 22 13.30 12.23 -6.33
CA GLU A 22 12.54 11.82 -5.16
C GLU A 22 13.27 12.38 -3.91
N PRO A 23 12.59 13.16 -3.05
CA PRO A 23 13.19 13.65 -1.83
C PRO A 23 13.75 12.47 -1.02
N ALA A 24 14.92 12.66 -0.40
CA ALA A 24 15.44 11.68 0.53
C ALA A 24 14.40 11.42 1.63
N ALA A 25 14.05 10.15 1.84
CA ALA A 25 13.07 9.79 2.85
C ALA A 25 13.59 10.16 4.24
N THR A 26 12.84 11.00 4.95
CA THR A 26 13.11 11.29 6.36
C THR A 26 12.79 10.05 7.19
N PRO A 27 13.67 9.62 8.12
CA PRO A 27 13.34 8.55 9.05
C PRO A 27 12.08 8.90 9.85
N ILE A 28 11.16 7.94 9.98
CA ILE A 28 9.99 8.07 10.83
C ILE A 28 10.25 7.40 12.19
N ASP A 29 9.76 8.00 13.26
CA ASP A 29 9.71 7.33 14.56
C ASP A 29 8.56 6.30 14.58
N ALA A 30 8.90 5.02 14.58
CA ALA A 30 7.91 3.94 14.47
C ALA A 30 6.88 3.94 15.61
N GLN A 31 7.30 4.38 16.81
CA GLN A 31 6.41 4.43 17.98
C GLN A 31 5.31 5.47 17.76
N SER A 32 5.66 6.72 17.42
CA SER A 32 4.68 7.80 17.24
C SER A 32 3.93 7.74 15.91
N HIS A 33 4.54 7.22 14.85
CA HIS A 33 3.95 7.26 13.51
C HIS A 33 3.18 5.99 13.11
N TYR A 34 3.49 4.82 13.68
CA TYR A 34 2.94 3.55 13.19
C TYR A 34 2.22 2.71 14.23
N SER A 35 2.49 2.92 15.52
CA SER A 35 1.81 2.18 16.59
C SER A 35 0.34 2.58 16.71
N GLY A 36 -0.51 1.61 17.06
CA GLY A 36 -1.95 1.80 17.22
C GLY A 36 -2.78 0.87 16.34
N VAL A 37 -4.07 1.19 16.24
CA VAL A 37 -5.05 0.41 15.48
C VAL A 37 -5.22 1.01 14.10
N TRP A 38 -5.00 0.18 13.08
CA TRP A 38 -5.24 0.51 11.68
C TRP A 38 -6.50 -0.18 11.19
N LEU A 39 -7.32 0.56 10.44
CA LEU A 39 -8.52 0.01 9.81
C LEU A 39 -8.16 -0.54 8.43
N GLU A 40 -8.53 -1.79 8.18
CA GLU A 40 -8.35 -2.40 6.87
C GLU A 40 -9.45 -1.89 5.91
N VAL A 41 -9.05 -1.05 4.96
CA VAL A 41 -9.97 -0.52 3.93
C VAL A 41 -10.17 -1.51 2.79
N GLY A 42 -9.15 -2.31 2.47
CA GLY A 42 -9.20 -3.32 1.42
C GLY A 42 -8.01 -4.27 1.46
N ARG A 43 -8.19 -5.45 0.88
CA ARG A 43 -7.16 -6.49 0.76
C ARG A 43 -7.38 -7.33 -0.49
N THR A 44 -6.33 -8.03 -0.92
CA THR A 44 -6.51 -9.14 -1.87
C THR A 44 -7.23 -10.30 -1.18
N PRO A 45 -8.15 -11.00 -1.87
CA PRO A 45 -8.83 -12.16 -1.28
C PRO A 45 -7.85 -13.27 -0.91
N MET A 46 -8.02 -13.84 0.30
CA MET A 46 -7.20 -14.95 0.80
C MET A 46 -8.00 -15.87 1.74
N ALA A 47 -7.57 -17.11 1.89
CA ALA A 47 -8.30 -18.12 2.65
C ALA A 47 -8.44 -17.77 4.15
N ILE A 48 -7.36 -17.28 4.77
CA ILE A 48 -7.31 -17.01 6.21
C ILE A 48 -8.27 -15.89 6.64
N THR A 49 -8.60 -14.95 5.75
CA THR A 49 -9.53 -13.85 6.03
C THR A 49 -10.88 -14.02 5.34
N LYS A 50 -11.20 -15.24 4.87
CA LYS A 50 -12.49 -15.53 4.23
C LYS A 50 -13.66 -15.25 5.19
N GLY A 51 -14.55 -14.35 4.77
CA GLY A 51 -15.70 -13.92 5.56
C GLY A 51 -15.36 -12.99 6.74
N CYS A 52 -14.12 -12.51 6.85
CA CYS A 52 -13.77 -11.44 7.78
C CYS A 52 -14.25 -10.08 7.26
N VAL A 53 -14.99 -9.37 8.11
CA VAL A 53 -15.50 -8.01 7.92
C VAL A 53 -14.97 -7.11 9.04
N ALA A 54 -14.88 -5.81 8.82
CA ALA A 54 -14.37 -4.83 9.79
C ALA A 54 -12.97 -5.21 10.31
N GLY A 55 -12.05 -5.47 9.39
CA GLY A 55 -10.68 -5.86 9.70
C GLY A 55 -9.91 -4.72 10.35
N THR A 56 -9.10 -5.06 11.36
CA THR A 56 -8.14 -4.13 11.96
C THR A 56 -6.81 -4.83 12.19
N THR A 57 -5.73 -4.04 12.22
CA THR A 57 -4.43 -4.52 12.66
C THR A 57 -3.93 -3.59 13.76
N THR A 58 -3.52 -4.16 14.88
CA THR A 58 -2.87 -3.40 15.96
C THR A 58 -1.37 -3.61 15.90
N TYR A 59 -0.62 -2.52 15.76
CA TYR A 59 0.83 -2.51 15.84
C TYR A 59 1.29 -1.93 17.18
N SER A 60 2.26 -2.60 17.82
CA SER A 60 2.95 -2.04 18.98
C SER A 60 4.44 -2.33 18.91
N LEU A 61 5.28 -1.31 19.13
CA LEU A 61 6.73 -1.49 19.22
C LEU A 61 7.06 -2.29 20.48
N LYS A 62 7.82 -3.38 20.34
CA LYS A 62 8.34 -4.15 21.47
C LYS A 62 9.71 -3.66 21.88
N ASP A 63 10.58 -3.43 20.89
CA ASP A 63 11.94 -2.92 21.04
C ASP A 63 12.41 -2.29 19.72
N SER A 64 13.68 -1.86 19.64
CA SER A 64 14.25 -1.20 18.46
C SER A 64 14.26 -2.04 17.17
N THR A 65 14.00 -3.35 17.26
CA THR A 65 14.07 -4.30 16.16
C THR A 65 12.79 -5.14 15.98
N GLN A 66 11.85 -5.06 16.91
CA GLN A 66 10.65 -5.91 16.93
C GLN A 66 9.36 -5.12 17.09
N VAL A 67 8.34 -5.54 16.33
CA VAL A 67 6.97 -5.03 16.40
C VAL A 67 6.02 -6.21 16.67
N ALA A 68 5.08 -6.03 17.58
CA ALA A 68 3.94 -6.93 17.74
C ALA A 68 2.86 -6.57 16.71
N VAL A 69 2.28 -7.59 16.08
CA VAL A 69 1.19 -7.45 15.10
C VAL A 69 0.04 -8.33 15.56
N VAL A 70 -1.14 -7.74 15.66
CA VAL A 70 -2.38 -8.47 15.96
C VAL A 70 -3.42 -8.09 14.92
N ASP A 71 -3.73 -9.02 14.02
CA ASP A 71 -4.85 -8.90 13.10
C ASP A 71 -6.15 -9.32 13.78
N ASP A 72 -7.23 -8.60 13.52
CA ASP A 72 -8.55 -8.85 14.11
C ASP A 72 -9.64 -8.60 13.06
N CYS A 73 -10.77 -9.28 13.22
CA CYS A 73 -11.92 -9.13 12.34
C CYS A 73 -13.21 -9.59 13.02
N ARG A 74 -14.35 -9.35 12.35
CA ARG A 74 -15.65 -9.95 12.68
C ARG A 74 -16.08 -10.93 11.60
N GLN A 75 -16.41 -12.16 11.99
CA GLN A 75 -16.83 -13.19 11.04
C GLN A 75 -18.28 -12.96 10.58
N GLY A 76 -18.49 -12.82 9.28
CA GLY A 76 -19.81 -12.79 8.64
C GLY A 76 -20.54 -11.44 8.67
N GLY A 77 -20.02 -10.42 9.36
CA GLY A 77 -20.62 -9.09 9.42
C GLY A 77 -20.11 -8.27 10.60
N VAL A 78 -20.42 -6.97 10.66
CA VAL A 78 -19.91 -6.03 11.69
C VAL A 78 -20.33 -6.40 13.13
N THR A 79 -21.45 -7.13 13.29
CA THR A 79 -21.92 -7.67 14.57
C THR A 79 -21.49 -9.12 14.82
N GLY A 80 -20.73 -9.71 13.90
CA GLY A 80 -20.28 -11.09 13.96
C GLY A 80 -19.30 -11.37 15.10
N LYS A 81 -19.02 -12.67 15.31
CA LYS A 81 -18.05 -13.13 16.31
C LYS A 81 -16.66 -12.56 16.00
N ARG A 82 -15.97 -12.07 17.03
CA ARG A 82 -14.56 -11.66 16.94
C ARG A 82 -13.67 -12.84 16.54
N LYS A 83 -12.74 -12.59 15.63
CA LYS A 83 -11.69 -13.52 15.20
C LYS A 83 -10.39 -12.74 15.13
N ALA A 84 -9.50 -13.02 16.08
CA ALA A 84 -8.11 -12.55 16.12
C ALA A 84 -7.19 -13.77 16.16
#